data_AF-A0A800LS11-F1
#
_entry.id   AF-A0A800LS11-F1
#
_cell.length_a   1.000
_cell.length_b   1.000
_cell.length_c   1.000
_cell.angle_alpha   90.00
_cell.angle_beta   90.00
_cell.angle_gamma   90.00
#
_symmetry.space_group_name_H-M   'P 1'
#
loop_
_entity.id
_entity.type
_entity.pdbx_description
1 polymer ?
#
loop_
_entity_poly.entity_id
_entity_poly.type
_entity_poly.pdbx_seq_one_letter_code
_entity_poly.pdbx_strand_id
1 'polypeptide(L)'
;MLKQTSSHVFHRHCHSDHPIAASGQGCYITDQNGKQYLDGSGGAAVSCLGHGDPDVSHAMKAQIDQISFAHTGFFTSEPAEQLADLLIQHAPGNLDRVYLASGGSEAVEAAVSRSKGLVTV
;
A
#
# COMPACT_ATOMS: atom_id res chain seq x y z
N MET A 1 -20.87 -5.82 -31.80
CA MET A 1 -19.51 -6.22 -32.20
C MET A 1 -18.63 -6.10 -30.95
N LEU A 2 -18.35 -7.22 -30.28
CA LEU A 2 -17.58 -7.23 -29.03
C LEU A 2 -16.11 -6.97 -29.38
N LYS A 3 -15.54 -5.86 -28.91
CA LYS A 3 -14.10 -5.64 -28.99
C LYS A 3 -13.45 -6.67 -28.08
N GLN A 4 -12.72 -7.63 -28.64
CA GLN A 4 -11.78 -8.43 -27.86
C GLN A 4 -10.68 -7.48 -27.37
N THR A 5 -10.73 -7.10 -26.09
CA THR A 5 -9.57 -6.54 -25.41
C THR A 5 -8.60 -7.68 -25.15
N SER A 6 -7.47 -7.71 -25.89
CA SER A 6 -6.39 -8.69 -25.70
C SER A 6 -5.59 -8.38 -24.43
N SER A 7 -6.27 -8.21 -23.29
CA SER A 7 -5.62 -8.01 -22.01
C SER A 7 -5.15 -9.36 -21.49
N HIS A 8 -3.87 -9.45 -21.15
CA HIS A 8 -3.34 -10.59 -20.40
C HIS A 8 -3.56 -10.45 -18.89
N VAL A 9 -4.25 -9.38 -18.46
CA VAL A 9 -4.60 -9.15 -17.04
C VAL A 9 -5.91 -9.86 -16.73
N PHE A 10 -5.89 -10.72 -15.71
CA PHE A 10 -7.11 -11.32 -15.16
C PHE A 10 -7.79 -10.33 -14.21
N HIS A 11 -8.69 -9.51 -14.75
CA HIS A 11 -9.41 -8.48 -14.00
C HIS A 11 -10.38 -9.09 -12.98
N ARG A 12 -10.62 -8.36 -11.88
CA ARG A 12 -11.65 -8.75 -10.88
C ARG A 12 -13.03 -8.91 -11.50
N HIS A 13 -13.34 -8.08 -12.50
CA HIS A 13 -14.53 -8.20 -13.34
C HIS A 13 -14.07 -8.57 -14.76
N CYS A 14 -14.22 -9.83 -15.13
CA CYS A 14 -13.72 -10.39 -16.39
C CYS A 14 -14.51 -9.98 -17.64
N HIS A 15 -15.58 -9.19 -17.48
CA HIS A 15 -16.47 -8.76 -18.56
C HIS A 15 -16.46 -7.25 -18.80
N SER A 16 -15.57 -6.50 -18.13
CA SER A 16 -15.49 -5.05 -18.26
C SER A 16 -14.17 -4.58 -18.87
N ASP A 17 -14.28 -3.69 -19.85
CA ASP A 17 -13.15 -2.92 -20.35
C ASP A 17 -12.91 -1.73 -19.39
N HIS A 18 -11.72 -1.67 -18.81
CA HIS A 18 -11.35 -0.61 -17.87
C HIS A 18 -10.52 0.48 -18.57
N PRO A 19 -10.76 1.78 -18.29
CA PRO A 19 -9.86 2.85 -18.70
C PRO A 19 -8.45 2.63 -18.13
N ILE A 20 -7.42 3.02 -18.88
CA ILE A 20 -6.05 2.98 -18.40
C ILE A 20 -5.77 4.26 -17.62
N ALA A 21 -5.48 4.14 -16.31
CA ALA A 21 -5.04 5.26 -15.49
C ALA A 21 -3.65 5.74 -15.93
N ALA A 22 -3.49 7.05 -16.16
CA ALA A 22 -2.26 7.67 -16.66
C ALA A 22 -1.54 8.50 -15.59
N SER A 23 -2.26 9.19 -14.73
CA SER A 23 -1.69 9.97 -13.63
C SER A 23 -2.69 10.13 -12.48
N GLY A 24 -2.20 10.56 -11.31
CA GLY A 24 -3.04 10.96 -10.19
C GLY A 24 -2.44 12.14 -9.43
N GLN A 25 -3.30 13.04 -8.96
CA GLN A 25 -2.92 14.20 -8.14
C GLN A 25 -4.02 14.53 -7.15
N GLY A 26 -3.67 14.64 -5.87
CA GLY A 26 -4.64 14.83 -4.79
C GLY A 26 -5.69 13.73 -4.81
N CYS A 27 -6.97 14.09 -4.79
CA CYS A 27 -8.07 13.12 -4.85
C CYS A 27 -8.50 12.73 -6.28
N TYR A 28 -7.69 13.00 -7.31
CA TYR A 28 -8.06 12.73 -8.70
C TYR A 28 -7.15 11.73 -9.39
N ILE A 29 -7.74 10.91 -10.24
CA ILE A 29 -7.07 10.03 -11.21
C ILE A 29 -7.43 10.52 -12.62
N THR A 30 -6.45 10.61 -13.51
CA THR A 30 -6.65 10.98 -14.92
C THR A 30 -6.35 9.76 -15.80
N ASP A 31 -7.26 9.40 -16.71
CA ASP A 31 -7.03 8.32 -17.67
C ASP A 31 -6.19 8.77 -18.88
N GLN A 32 -5.77 7.82 -19.72
CA GLN A 32 -5.00 8.10 -20.94
C GLN A 32 -5.73 8.97 -21.96
N ASN A 33 -7.06 9.11 -21.86
CA ASN A 33 -7.85 9.98 -22.72
C ASN A 33 -8.03 11.38 -22.11
N GLY A 34 -7.41 11.65 -20.96
CA GLY A 34 -7.49 12.93 -20.25
C GLY A 34 -8.74 13.09 -19.37
N LYS A 35 -9.59 12.07 -19.22
CA LYS A 35 -10.75 12.14 -18.34
C LYS A 35 -10.32 12.05 -16.89
N GLN A 36 -10.80 12.99 -16.08
CA GLN A 36 -10.54 13.02 -14.65
C GLN A 36 -11.66 12.34 -13.85
N TYR A 37 -11.26 11.58 -12.84
CA TYR A 37 -12.11 10.83 -11.95
C TYR A 37 -11.81 11.26 -10.52
N LEU A 38 -12.85 11.66 -9.78
CA LEU A 38 -12.73 11.85 -8.34
C LEU A 38 -12.62 10.48 -7.67
N ASP A 39 -11.50 10.24 -6.98
CA ASP A 39 -11.29 9.08 -6.15
C ASP A 39 -11.96 9.30 -4.79
N GLY A 40 -13.29 9.15 -4.76
CA GLY A 40 -14.10 9.34 -3.56
C GLY A 40 -13.92 8.24 -2.49
N SER A 41 -13.27 7.13 -2.84
CA SER A 41 -13.02 6.01 -1.92
C SER A 41 -11.56 5.91 -1.47
N GLY A 42 -10.64 6.70 -2.06
CA GLY A 42 -9.19 6.54 -1.87
C GLY A 42 -8.72 5.15 -2.32
N GLY A 43 -9.30 4.63 -3.42
CA GLY A 43 -9.21 3.22 -3.78
C GLY A 43 -9.98 2.32 -2.82
N ALA A 44 -9.36 1.24 -2.34
CA ALA A 44 -9.91 0.41 -1.25
C ALA A 44 -9.45 0.94 0.12
N ALA A 45 -9.60 2.25 0.35
CA ALA A 45 -9.07 2.98 1.50
C ALA A 45 -7.53 2.92 1.66
N VAL A 46 -6.80 2.85 0.53
CA VAL A 46 -5.32 2.74 0.52
C VAL A 46 -4.66 4.11 0.28
N SER A 47 -5.23 4.94 -0.60
CA SER A 47 -4.70 6.26 -0.95
C SER A 47 -5.22 7.34 0.00
N CYS A 48 -4.99 7.18 1.30
CA CYS A 48 -5.51 8.10 2.33
C CYS A 48 -4.92 9.52 2.26
N LEU A 49 -3.70 9.66 1.76
CA LEU A 49 -3.04 10.95 1.49
C LEU A 49 -3.35 11.50 0.08
N GLY A 50 -4.15 10.78 -0.70
CA GLY A 50 -4.33 11.05 -2.12
C GLY A 50 -3.15 10.58 -2.97
N HIS A 51 -3.14 11.01 -4.23
CA HIS A 51 -2.15 10.64 -5.24
C HIS A 51 -1.11 11.74 -5.43
N GLY A 52 0.15 11.37 -5.65
CA GLY A 52 1.21 12.32 -5.99
C GLY A 52 1.67 13.20 -4.82
N ASP A 53 1.63 12.69 -3.59
CA ASP A 53 2.17 13.39 -2.43
C ASP A 53 3.71 13.56 -2.56
N PRO A 54 4.23 14.81 -2.53
CA PRO A 54 5.65 15.05 -2.76
C PRO A 54 6.52 14.55 -1.61
N ASP A 55 6.04 14.59 -0.37
CA ASP A 55 6.82 14.15 0.80
C ASP A 55 7.00 12.64 0.77
N VAL A 56 5.92 11.89 0.45
CA VAL A 56 5.99 10.44 0.23
C VAL A 56 6.92 10.09 -0.92
N SER A 57 6.80 10.79 -2.06
CA SER A 57 7.66 10.54 -3.22
C SER A 57 9.15 10.77 -2.91
N HIS A 58 9.47 11.84 -2.18
CA HIS A 58 10.84 12.14 -1.77
C HIS A 58 11.39 11.10 -0.80
N ALA A 59 10.62 10.71 0.23
CA ALA A 59 11.03 9.68 1.18
C ALA A 59 11.30 8.33 0.49
N MET A 60 10.41 7.91 -0.43
CA MET A 60 10.60 6.68 -1.21
C MET A 60 11.87 6.72 -2.06
N LYS A 61 12.12 7.82 -2.78
CA LYS A 61 13.32 7.98 -3.62
C LYS A 61 14.59 7.95 -2.78
N ALA A 62 14.61 8.69 -1.67
CA ALA A 62 15.75 8.71 -0.77
C ALA A 62 16.08 7.31 -0.25
N GLN A 63 15.07 6.52 0.12
CA GLN A 63 15.29 5.14 0.57
C GLN A 63 15.78 4.23 -0.56
N ILE A 64 15.21 4.32 -1.76
CA ILE A 64 15.61 3.52 -2.93
C ILE A 64 17.08 3.78 -3.30
N ASP A 65 17.53 5.03 -3.21
CA ASP A 65 18.93 5.41 -3.50
C ASP A 65 19.92 4.82 -2.48
N GLN A 66 19.45 4.47 -1.27
CA GLN A 66 20.27 3.79 -0.25
C GLN A 66 20.18 2.27 -0.37
N ILE A 67 18.97 1.71 -0.27
CA ILE A 67 18.69 0.28 -0.34
C ILE A 67 17.20 0.03 -0.59
N SER A 68 16.90 -0.71 -1.67
CA SER A 68 15.51 -1.06 -2.02
C SER A 68 14.94 -2.20 -1.20
N PHE A 69 15.77 -3.13 -0.72
CA PHE A 69 15.31 -4.30 0.04
C PHE A 69 16.41 -4.91 0.91
N ALA A 70 16.06 -5.25 2.15
CA ALA A 70 16.87 -6.04 3.07
C ALA A 70 16.00 -7.17 3.66
N HIS A 71 16.52 -8.40 3.68
CA HIS A 71 15.74 -9.56 4.12
C HIS A 71 15.57 -9.56 5.65
N THR A 72 14.33 -9.53 6.13
CA THR A 72 13.97 -9.37 7.56
C THR A 72 14.40 -10.53 8.47
N GLY A 73 14.72 -11.69 7.90
CA GLY A 73 15.33 -12.81 8.65
C GLY A 73 16.79 -12.58 9.05
N PHE A 74 17.46 -11.57 8.48
CA PHE A 74 18.88 -11.30 8.71
C PHE A 74 19.19 -9.85 9.06
N PHE A 75 18.34 -8.92 8.63
CA PHE A 75 18.56 -7.48 8.76
C PHE A 75 17.30 -6.78 9.23
N THR A 76 17.49 -5.66 9.93
CA THR A 76 16.46 -4.63 10.11
C THR A 76 16.80 -3.41 9.25
N SER A 77 15.94 -2.39 9.25
CA SER A 77 16.18 -1.11 8.61
C SER A 77 15.69 0.03 9.49
N GLU A 78 16.34 1.19 9.40
CA GLU A 78 15.93 2.39 10.14
C GLU A 78 14.45 2.74 9.92
N PRO A 79 13.90 2.72 8.68
CA PRO A 79 12.47 2.94 8.47
C PRO A 79 11.57 1.92 9.16
N ALA A 80 12.00 0.65 9.25
CA ALA A 80 11.21 -0.39 9.92
C ALA A 80 11.18 -0.18 11.44
N GLU A 81 12.31 0.18 12.06
CA GLU A 81 12.40 0.48 13.49
C GLU A 81 11.60 1.75 13.84
N GLN A 82 11.74 2.82 13.06
CA GLN A 82 10.99 4.07 13.27
C GLN A 82 9.48 3.85 13.14
N LEU A 83 9.05 3.05 12.15
CA LEU A 83 7.65 2.68 12.00
C LEU A 83 7.16 1.86 13.20
N ALA A 84 7.98 0.91 13.68
CA ALA A 84 7.62 0.11 14.84
C ALA A 84 7.42 0.97 16.09
N ASP A 85 8.34 1.90 16.36
CA ASP A 85 8.24 2.85 17.47
C ASP A 85 6.97 3.69 17.38
N LEU A 86 6.66 4.24 16.20
CA LEU A 86 5.46 5.03 15.96
C LEU A 86 4.19 4.20 16.23
N LEU A 87 4.14 2.96 15.77
CA LEU A 87 2.99 2.08 15.97
C LEU A 87 2.78 1.73 17.44
N ILE A 88 3.85 1.42 18.17
CA ILE A 88 3.77 1.10 19.61
C ILE A 88 3.30 2.31 20.41
N GLN A 89 3.74 3.52 20.08
CA GLN A 89 3.28 4.75 20.75
C GLN A 89 1.76 4.95 20.66
N HIS A 90 1.14 4.47 19.59
CA HIS A 90 -0.30 4.57 19.35
C HIS A 90 -1.06 3.26 19.58
N ALA A 91 -0.37 2.20 20.02
CA ALA A 91 -0.98 0.89 20.21
C ALA A 91 -1.89 0.86 21.45
N PRO A 92 -3.07 0.23 21.37
CA PRO A 92 -3.94 0.10 22.52
C PRO A 92 -3.43 -0.96 23.51
N GLY A 93 -3.67 -0.72 24.81
CA GLY A 93 -3.39 -1.70 25.86
C GLY A 93 -1.90 -1.88 26.12
N ASN A 94 -1.44 -3.14 26.11
CA ASN A 94 -0.07 -3.53 26.47
C ASN A 94 0.68 -4.18 25.30
N LEU A 95 0.37 -3.81 24.06
CA LEU A 95 1.09 -4.28 22.89
C LEU A 95 2.46 -3.60 22.83
N ASP A 96 3.53 -4.38 22.69
CA ASP A 96 4.91 -3.90 22.81
C ASP A 96 5.82 -4.35 21.64
N ARG A 97 5.28 -5.07 20.66
CA ARG A 97 6.02 -5.54 19.47
C ARG A 97 5.22 -5.32 18.20
N VAL A 98 5.94 -5.15 17.08
CA VAL A 98 5.36 -5.02 15.75
C VAL A 98 5.81 -6.18 14.85
N TYR A 99 4.88 -6.71 14.06
CA TYR A 99 5.16 -7.60 12.95
C TYR A 99 4.63 -6.98 11.66
N LEU A 100 5.56 -6.66 10.75
CA LEU A 100 5.27 -6.05 9.46
C LEU A 100 4.95 -7.13 8.42
N ALA A 101 3.78 -7.04 7.81
CA ALA A 101 3.31 -7.89 6.72
C ALA A 101 3.19 -7.09 5.41
N SER A 102 3.01 -7.79 4.29
CA SER A 102 2.86 -7.11 2.98
C SER A 102 1.43 -6.70 2.64
N GLY A 103 0.45 -7.22 3.40
CA GLY A 103 -0.95 -6.86 3.23
C GLY A 103 -1.85 -7.39 4.35
N GLY A 104 -3.08 -6.87 4.39
CA GLY A 104 -4.01 -7.13 5.50
C GLY A 104 -4.35 -8.60 5.73
N SER A 105 -4.47 -9.42 4.67
CA SER A 105 -4.74 -10.85 4.83
C SER A 105 -3.59 -11.57 5.54
N GLU A 106 -2.34 -11.26 5.21
CA GLU A 106 -1.17 -11.82 5.88
C GLU A 106 -1.08 -11.36 7.34
N ALA A 107 -1.40 -10.09 7.60
CA ALA A 107 -1.46 -9.54 8.95
C ALA A 107 -2.51 -10.28 9.79
N VAL A 108 -3.71 -10.55 9.24
CA VAL A 108 -4.77 -11.31 9.92
C VAL A 108 -4.34 -12.74 10.20
N GLU A 109 -3.77 -13.45 9.21
CA GLU A 109 -3.27 -14.82 9.42
C GLU A 109 -2.15 -14.88 10.46
N ALA A 110 -1.23 -13.91 10.43
CA ALA A 110 -0.16 -13.79 11.42
C ALA A 110 -0.72 -13.53 12.83
N ALA A 111 -1.73 -12.68 12.95
CA ALA A 111 -2.39 -12.37 14.22
C ALA A 111 -3.15 -13.57 14.80
N VAL A 112 -3.78 -14.38 13.94
CA VAL A 112 -4.44 -15.61 14.38
C VAL A 112 -3.41 -16.67 14.81
N SER A 113 -2.31 -16.80 14.07
CA SER A 113 -1.25 -17.78 14.37
C SER A 113 -0.41 -17.43 15.60
N ARG A 114 -0.17 -16.14 15.87
CA ARG A 114 0.71 -15.67 16.95
C ARG A 114 -0.10 -15.07 18.12
N SER A 115 0.07 -15.58 19.33
CA SER A 115 -0.70 -15.12 20.50
C SER A 115 -0.07 -13.94 21.25
N LYS A 116 -0.91 -12.94 21.59
CA LYS A 116 -0.79 -11.86 22.60
C LYS A 116 0.47 -10.97 22.57
N GLY A 117 0.27 -9.64 22.64
CA GLY A 117 1.32 -8.63 22.79
C GLY A 117 1.86 -8.02 21.49
N LEU A 118 1.34 -8.46 20.34
CA LEU A 118 1.84 -8.07 19.02
C LEU A 118 0.85 -7.14 18.29
N VAL A 119 1.38 -6.05 17.74
CA VAL A 119 0.76 -5.25 16.68
C VAL A 119 1.15 -5.91 15.35
N THR A 120 0.17 -6.35 14.57
CA THR A 120 0.36 -6.84 13.19
C THR A 120 -0.18 -5.81 12.22
N VAL A 121 0.65 -5.33 11.30
CA VAL A 121 0.27 -4.35 10.26
C VAL A 121 0.75 -4.79 8.90
#